data_AF-A0AB39A387-F1
#
_entry.id   AF-A0AB39A387-F1
#
_cell.length_a   1.000
_cell.length_b   1.000
_cell.length_c   1.000
_cell.angle_alpha   90.00
_cell.angle_beta   90.00
_cell.angle_gamma   90.00
#
_symmetry.space_group_name_H-M   'P 1'
#
loop_
_entity.id
_entity.type
_entity.pdbx_description
1 polymer ?
#
loop_
_entity_poly.entity_id
_entity_poly.type
_entity_poly.pdbx_seq_one_letter_code
_entity_poly.pdbx_strand_id
1 'polypeptide(L)'
;AETHQTLVLNDLRGRVTVQTDGQIRTGRDVAIACLLGAEEWGFATTPLIAMGCIMMRKCHLNTCPVGIATQDPYLRAKFAGQPEQVINFFYYVAEELRNIMAKLGFRTINEMVGRVEMLRVDDSLRTPKTAHLDLSAILKPAWQMRPGAATYRVRQQDHKLYIRLDNKFIDEAEPALAKGLPVHIECDVVNTDRALGTTLSYKVSKLYGEEGLPKDTIHILMRGSAGQSLGAFLAPGITIELEGDANDYVGKGLSGGRLIVYPPKESTFKAEENIIIGNVCLYGATSGQAFIRGIAAERFAVRNSGADA
;
A
#
# COMPACT_ATOMS: atom_id res chain seq x y z
N ALA A 1 11.99 15.11 -9.34
CA ALA A 1 12.71 15.29 -10.62
C ALA A 1 13.27 13.96 -11.15
N GLU A 2 14.25 13.34 -10.50
CA GLU A 2 14.89 12.10 -10.99
C GLU A 2 13.88 10.99 -11.30
N THR A 3 12.99 10.64 -10.37
CA THR A 3 11.92 9.65 -10.60
C THR A 3 11.07 9.99 -11.83
N HIS A 4 10.69 11.25 -12.00
CA HIS A 4 9.91 11.70 -13.14
C HIS A 4 10.69 11.52 -14.46
N GLN A 5 11.94 11.99 -14.50
CA GLN A 5 12.82 11.90 -15.67
C GLN A 5 13.08 10.44 -16.07
N THR A 6 13.41 9.57 -15.11
CA THR A 6 13.67 8.15 -15.34
C THR A 6 12.42 7.42 -15.84
N LEU A 7 11.25 7.72 -15.28
CA LEU A 7 10.00 7.12 -15.74
C LEU A 7 9.62 7.57 -17.15
N VAL A 8 9.88 8.83 -17.52
CA VAL A 8 9.63 9.33 -18.89
C VAL A 8 10.58 8.67 -19.87
N LEU A 9 11.88 8.60 -19.54
CA LEU A 9 12.90 7.94 -20.36
C LEU A 9 12.53 6.48 -20.68
N ASN A 10 11.91 5.78 -19.73
CA ASN A 10 11.49 4.39 -19.90
C ASN A 10 10.04 4.21 -20.43
N ASP A 11 9.30 5.28 -20.75
CA ASP A 11 7.86 5.23 -21.13
C ASP A 11 6.98 4.50 -20.08
N LEU A 12 7.33 4.69 -18.82
CA LEU A 12 6.58 4.18 -17.66
C LEU A 12 5.78 5.28 -16.96
N ARG A 13 6.13 6.55 -17.17
CA ARG A 13 5.51 7.71 -16.47
C ARG A 13 3.99 7.79 -16.67
N GLY A 14 3.50 7.37 -17.83
CA GLY A 14 2.06 7.38 -18.14
C GLY A 14 1.20 6.43 -17.29
N ARG A 15 1.80 5.54 -16.49
CA ARG A 15 1.10 4.45 -15.76
C ARG A 15 1.02 4.67 -14.25
N VAL A 16 1.73 5.66 -13.72
CA VAL A 16 1.91 5.87 -12.28
C VAL A 16 1.66 7.32 -11.94
N THR A 17 1.05 7.57 -10.78
CA THR A 17 0.99 8.89 -10.17
C THR A 17 2.28 9.10 -9.36
N VAL A 18 2.93 10.24 -9.53
CA VAL A 18 4.09 10.60 -8.69
C VAL A 18 3.64 11.54 -7.57
N GLN A 19 3.68 11.05 -6.34
CA GLN A 19 3.40 11.85 -5.13
C GLN A 19 4.72 12.31 -4.48
N THR A 20 4.72 13.52 -3.91
CA THR A 20 5.82 14.00 -3.05
C THR A 20 5.29 14.64 -1.78
N ASP A 21 6.07 14.56 -0.70
CA ASP A 21 5.85 15.32 0.53
C ASP A 21 7.17 15.95 0.99
N GLY A 22 7.22 16.41 2.24
CA GLY A 22 8.44 16.93 2.85
C GLY A 22 8.47 18.46 2.91
N GLN A 23 8.04 19.02 4.04
CA GLN A 23 8.06 20.46 4.30
C GLN A 23 7.36 21.31 3.21
N ILE A 24 6.35 20.77 2.53
CA ILE A 24 5.48 21.54 1.66
C ILE A 24 4.58 22.41 2.55
N ARG A 25 4.70 23.73 2.43
CA ARG A 25 3.98 24.68 3.31
C ARG A 25 3.08 25.63 2.55
N THR A 26 3.39 25.90 1.30
CA THR A 26 2.78 26.97 0.51
C THR A 26 2.30 26.46 -0.85
N GLY A 27 1.44 27.22 -1.51
CA GLY A 27 1.08 26.98 -2.91
C GLY A 27 2.29 27.09 -3.84
N ARG A 28 3.30 27.90 -3.51
CA ARG A 28 4.58 27.93 -4.23
C ARG A 28 5.34 26.61 -4.15
N ASP A 29 5.39 25.98 -2.97
CA ASP A 29 6.07 24.69 -2.81
C ASP A 29 5.38 23.62 -3.68
N VAL A 30 4.04 23.62 -3.68
CA VAL A 30 3.22 22.76 -4.55
C VAL A 30 3.50 23.01 -6.02
N ALA A 31 3.55 24.28 -6.44
CA ALA A 31 3.85 24.66 -7.82
C ALA A 31 5.23 24.15 -8.26
N ILE A 32 6.27 24.34 -7.43
CA ILE A 32 7.61 23.86 -7.75
C ILE A 32 7.62 22.32 -7.84
N ALA A 33 6.99 21.63 -6.90
CA ALA A 33 6.87 20.17 -6.94
C ALA A 33 6.15 19.67 -8.21
N CYS A 34 5.08 20.37 -8.63
CA CYS A 34 4.34 20.09 -9.86
C CYS A 34 5.23 20.23 -11.10
N LEU A 35 5.93 21.36 -11.23
CA LEU A 35 6.85 21.64 -12.35
C LEU A 35 8.01 20.64 -12.41
N LEU A 36 8.41 20.06 -11.27
CA LEU A 36 9.42 19.00 -11.17
C LEU A 36 8.87 17.58 -11.40
N GLY A 37 7.56 17.43 -11.65
CA GLY A 37 6.92 16.21 -12.13
C GLY A 37 5.95 15.51 -11.18
N ALA A 38 5.64 16.07 -10.00
CA ALA A 38 4.66 15.53 -9.07
C ALA A 38 3.20 15.84 -9.51
N GLU A 39 2.29 14.94 -9.19
CA GLU A 39 0.84 15.06 -9.42
C GLU A 39 0.04 15.11 -8.11
N GLU A 40 0.62 14.61 -7.02
CA GLU A 40 0.01 14.59 -5.69
C GLU A 40 1.01 15.11 -4.65
N TRP A 41 0.48 15.77 -3.61
CA TRP A 41 1.27 16.42 -2.58
C TRP A 41 0.81 16.00 -1.20
N GLY A 42 1.71 15.38 -0.44
CA GLY A 42 1.47 15.00 0.95
C GLY A 42 1.79 16.15 1.90
N PHE A 43 0.90 16.38 2.86
CA PHE A 43 1.07 17.39 3.91
C PHE A 43 0.96 16.71 5.28
N ALA A 44 1.95 16.92 6.13
CA ALA A 44 1.97 16.36 7.49
C ALA A 44 2.10 17.47 8.55
N THR A 45 3.24 18.17 8.57
CA THR A 45 3.52 19.17 9.61
C THR A 45 2.60 20.39 9.55
N THR A 46 2.28 20.90 8.36
CA THR A 46 1.49 22.13 8.22
C THR A 46 0.02 21.98 8.60
N PRO A 47 -0.69 20.88 8.28
CA PRO A 47 -2.00 20.61 8.86
C PRO A 47 -1.96 20.47 10.39
N LEU A 48 -0.91 19.85 10.95
CA LEU A 48 -0.74 19.78 12.41
C LEU A 48 -0.59 21.18 13.03
N ILE A 49 0.15 22.08 12.37
CA ILE A 49 0.27 23.48 12.81
C ILE A 49 -1.06 24.22 12.67
N ALA A 50 -1.79 24.02 11.58
CA ALA A 50 -3.13 24.59 11.41
C ALA A 50 -4.10 24.16 12.52
N MET A 51 -3.95 22.92 13.02
CA MET A 51 -4.70 22.40 14.17
C MET A 51 -4.14 22.80 15.55
N GLY A 52 -3.09 23.63 15.61
CA GLY A 52 -2.56 24.19 16.86
C GLY A 52 -1.19 23.65 17.31
N CYS A 53 -0.47 22.89 16.48
CA CYS A 53 0.90 22.48 16.84
C CYS A 53 1.82 23.69 16.93
N ILE A 54 2.37 23.90 18.13
CA ILE A 54 3.31 25.00 18.43
C ILE A 54 4.78 24.62 18.20
N MET A 55 5.05 23.51 17.50
CA MET A 55 6.41 23.04 17.18
C MET A 55 7.32 22.85 18.40
N MET A 56 6.77 22.38 19.52
CA MET A 56 7.52 22.14 20.77
C MET A 56 8.59 21.02 20.65
N ARG A 57 8.45 20.12 19.66
CA ARG A 57 9.37 18.99 19.39
C ARG A 57 9.51 17.97 20.54
N LYS A 58 8.48 17.83 21.37
CA LYS A 58 8.38 16.83 22.45
C LYS A 58 7.37 15.70 22.14
N CYS A 59 7.08 15.46 20.87
CA CYS A 59 6.10 14.45 20.45
C CYS A 59 6.43 13.04 21.01
N HIS A 60 7.72 12.70 21.07
CA HIS A 60 8.22 11.42 21.60
C HIS A 60 8.12 11.28 23.12
N LEU A 61 7.82 12.36 23.85
CA LEU A 61 7.76 12.36 25.32
C LEU A 61 6.34 12.24 25.87
N ASN A 62 5.33 12.04 25.01
CA ASN A 62 3.91 11.97 25.40
C ASN A 62 3.39 13.23 26.15
N THR A 63 4.10 14.35 26.08
CA THR A 63 3.84 15.58 26.87
C THR A 63 3.40 16.77 26.01
N CYS A 64 2.69 16.49 24.90
CA CYS A 64 2.22 17.55 24.01
C CYS A 64 1.25 18.49 24.75
N PRO A 65 1.58 19.80 24.90
CA PRO A 65 0.79 20.71 25.73
C PRO A 65 -0.54 21.12 25.08
N VAL A 66 -0.70 20.85 23.79
CA VAL A 66 -1.87 21.19 22.97
C VAL A 66 -2.65 19.94 22.53
N GLY A 67 -2.40 18.79 23.16
CA GLY A 67 -3.21 17.59 22.96
C GLY A 67 -3.08 16.88 21.59
N ILE A 68 -2.12 17.27 20.75
CA ILE A 68 -1.94 16.68 19.40
C ILE A 68 -1.20 15.33 19.45
N ALA A 69 0.03 15.32 19.96
CA ALA A 69 0.91 14.15 19.96
C ALA A 69 1.08 13.60 21.39
N THR A 70 -0.02 13.12 21.98
CA THR A 70 -0.06 12.54 23.32
C THR A 70 -1.24 11.58 23.46
N GLN A 71 -1.07 10.52 24.25
CA GLN A 71 -2.12 9.57 24.66
C GLN A 71 -2.65 9.87 26.06
N ASP A 72 -2.04 10.82 26.80
CA ASP A 72 -2.50 11.24 28.12
C ASP A 72 -3.89 11.91 28.03
N PRO A 73 -4.92 11.41 28.74
CA PRO A 73 -6.28 11.95 28.66
C PRO A 73 -6.39 13.43 29.07
N TYR A 74 -5.64 13.87 30.08
CA TYR A 74 -5.65 15.26 30.55
C TYR A 74 -5.02 16.21 29.53
N LEU A 75 -3.96 15.78 28.84
CA LEU A 75 -3.35 16.57 27.77
C LEU A 75 -4.19 16.53 26.48
N ARG A 76 -4.79 15.39 26.13
CA ARG A 76 -5.70 15.25 24.98
C ARG A 76 -6.92 16.15 25.10
N ALA A 77 -7.45 16.35 26.31
CA ALA A 77 -8.55 17.29 26.57
C ALA A 77 -8.20 18.76 26.21
N LYS A 78 -6.92 19.09 26.01
CA LYS A 78 -6.45 20.42 25.58
C LYS A 78 -6.45 20.59 24.06
N PHE A 79 -6.76 19.55 23.28
CA PHE A 79 -6.84 19.65 21.83
C PHE A 79 -8.03 20.53 21.43
N ALA A 80 -7.74 21.65 20.79
CA ALA A 80 -8.73 22.61 20.30
C ALA A 80 -8.82 22.68 18.77
N GLY A 81 -8.09 21.81 18.06
CA GLY A 81 -8.05 21.79 16.60
C GLY A 81 -9.41 21.41 16.01
N GLN A 82 -9.81 22.11 14.96
CA GLN A 82 -11.09 21.90 14.27
C GLN A 82 -10.88 21.52 12.80
N PRO A 83 -11.71 20.64 12.21
CA PRO A 83 -11.63 20.31 10.78
C PRO A 83 -11.60 21.56 9.87
N GLU A 84 -12.36 22.59 10.22
CA GLU A 84 -12.44 23.86 9.47
C GLU A 84 -11.08 24.56 9.35
N GLN A 85 -10.20 24.44 10.35
CA GLN A 85 -8.87 25.02 10.30
C GLN A 85 -8.00 24.35 9.22
N VAL A 86 -8.12 23.03 9.08
CA VAL A 86 -7.41 22.26 8.05
C VAL A 86 -8.00 22.54 6.68
N ILE A 87 -9.33 22.60 6.57
CA ILE A 87 -10.05 22.95 5.34
C ILE A 87 -9.60 24.34 4.85
N ASN A 88 -9.62 25.34 5.73
CA ASN A 88 -9.20 26.71 5.41
C ASN A 88 -7.73 26.77 4.99
N PHE A 89 -6.85 26.04 5.68
CA PHE A 89 -5.43 25.93 5.28
C PHE A 89 -5.30 25.42 3.84
N PHE A 90 -6.00 24.33 3.47
CA PHE A 90 -5.94 23.80 2.11
C PHE A 90 -6.59 24.72 1.07
N TYR A 91 -7.64 25.46 1.42
CA TYR A 91 -8.19 26.50 0.55
C TYR A 91 -7.15 27.58 0.24
N TYR A 92 -6.39 28.05 1.24
CA TYR A 92 -5.36 29.06 1.01
C TYR A 92 -4.19 28.54 0.16
N VAL A 93 -3.73 27.31 0.42
CA VAL A 93 -2.69 26.67 -0.41
C VAL A 93 -3.16 26.50 -1.85
N ALA A 94 -4.39 26.04 -2.04
CA ALA A 94 -4.98 25.88 -3.37
C ALA A 94 -5.15 27.22 -4.09
N GLU A 95 -5.58 28.27 -3.39
CA GLU A 95 -5.75 29.60 -3.97
C GLU A 95 -4.41 30.21 -4.38
N GLU A 96 -3.37 30.07 -3.55
CA GLU A 96 -2.02 30.50 -3.90
C GLU A 96 -1.50 29.75 -5.13
N LEU A 97 -1.69 28.42 -5.19
CA LEU A 97 -1.32 27.61 -6.34
C LEU A 97 -2.04 28.07 -7.61
N ARG A 98 -3.36 28.29 -7.55
CA ARG A 98 -4.16 28.78 -8.70
C ARG A 98 -3.65 30.13 -9.21
N ASN A 99 -3.29 31.03 -8.30
CA ASN A 99 -2.70 32.32 -8.66
C ASN A 99 -1.34 32.15 -9.36
N ILE A 100 -0.51 31.20 -8.94
CA ILE A 100 0.76 30.88 -9.60
C ILE A 100 0.51 30.26 -10.97
N MET A 101 -0.40 29.28 -11.07
CA MET A 101 -0.79 28.66 -12.33
C MET A 101 -1.26 29.70 -13.35
N ALA A 102 -2.13 30.63 -12.93
CA ALA A 102 -2.63 31.70 -13.78
C ALA A 102 -1.49 32.62 -14.27
N LYS A 103 -0.54 32.99 -13.40
CA LYS A 103 0.64 33.77 -13.78
C LYS A 103 1.55 33.06 -14.79
N LEU A 104 1.65 31.74 -14.69
CA LEU A 104 2.45 30.91 -15.59
C LEU A 104 1.68 30.48 -16.86
N GLY A 105 0.38 30.78 -16.95
CA GLY A 105 -0.46 30.48 -18.11
C GLY A 105 -1.06 29.07 -18.16
N PHE A 106 -1.10 28.35 -17.04
CA PHE A 106 -1.69 27.00 -16.96
C PHE A 106 -3.15 27.04 -16.49
N ARG A 107 -4.02 26.27 -17.14
CA ARG A 107 -5.45 26.13 -16.75
C ARG A 107 -5.71 24.88 -15.92
N THR A 108 -4.92 23.83 -16.14
CA THR A 108 -5.05 22.57 -15.41
C THR A 108 -3.73 22.12 -14.81
N ILE A 109 -3.78 21.28 -13.78
CA ILE A 109 -2.57 20.70 -13.17
C ILE A 109 -1.79 19.89 -14.22
N ASN A 110 -2.48 19.07 -15.02
CA ASN A 110 -1.83 18.21 -16.02
C ASN A 110 -1.01 19.00 -17.06
N GLU A 111 -1.44 20.22 -17.42
CA GLU A 111 -0.68 21.09 -18.32
C GLU A 111 0.66 21.57 -17.71
N MET A 112 0.72 21.63 -16.37
CA MET A 112 1.84 22.14 -15.57
C MET A 112 2.81 21.04 -15.11
N VAL A 113 2.34 19.80 -14.96
CA VAL A 113 3.17 18.67 -14.48
C VAL A 113 4.41 18.50 -15.36
N GLY A 114 5.60 18.58 -14.74
CA GLY A 114 6.88 18.36 -15.41
C GLY A 114 7.33 19.50 -16.34
N ARG A 115 6.67 20.66 -16.34
CA ARG A 115 7.05 21.86 -17.12
C ARG A 115 8.21 22.62 -16.49
N VAL A 116 9.31 21.90 -16.27
CA VAL A 116 10.49 22.40 -15.55
C VAL A 116 11.13 23.62 -16.22
N GLU A 117 10.88 23.86 -17.51
CA GLU A 117 11.30 25.08 -18.22
C GLU A 117 10.73 26.38 -17.62
N MET A 118 9.69 26.30 -16.78
CA MET A 118 9.16 27.43 -16.02
C MET A 118 9.98 27.76 -14.77
N LEU A 119 10.99 26.95 -14.45
CA LEU A 119 11.91 27.16 -13.34
C LEU A 119 13.28 27.62 -13.84
N ARG A 120 13.87 28.58 -13.12
CA ARG A 120 15.27 28.98 -13.32
C ARG A 120 15.94 29.20 -11.98
N VAL A 121 17.25 29.01 -11.95
CA VAL A 121 18.08 29.39 -10.80
C VAL A 121 18.12 30.91 -10.73
N ASP A 122 17.93 31.46 -9.53
CA ASP A 122 18.10 32.89 -9.29
C ASP A 122 19.56 33.17 -8.92
N ASP A 123 20.37 33.53 -9.93
CA ASP A 123 21.79 33.79 -9.74
C ASP A 123 22.07 35.00 -8.85
N SER A 124 21.09 35.89 -8.64
CA SER A 124 21.24 37.05 -7.74
C SER A 124 21.37 36.64 -6.26
N LEU A 125 20.94 35.43 -5.91
CA LEU A 125 21.02 34.86 -4.56
C LEU A 125 22.27 34.00 -4.32
N ARG A 126 23.21 33.94 -5.27
CA ARG A 126 24.43 33.16 -5.09
C ARG A 126 25.31 33.70 -3.97
N THR A 127 25.90 32.79 -3.21
CA THR A 127 26.88 33.08 -2.17
C THR A 127 28.16 32.30 -2.46
N PRO A 128 29.31 32.64 -1.83
CA PRO A 128 30.51 31.82 -1.93
C PRO A 128 30.30 30.35 -1.58
N LYS A 129 29.36 30.04 -0.66
CA LYS A 129 29.02 28.66 -0.26
C LYS A 129 28.19 27.91 -1.30
N THR A 130 27.44 28.61 -2.14
CA THR A 130 26.56 28.02 -3.16
C THR A 130 27.09 28.20 -4.59
N ALA A 131 28.28 28.78 -4.74
CA ALA A 131 28.88 29.11 -6.04
C ALA A 131 28.98 27.91 -6.97
N HIS A 132 29.23 26.70 -6.44
CA HIS A 132 29.40 25.47 -7.20
C HIS A 132 28.17 24.56 -7.21
N LEU A 133 27.02 25.03 -6.69
CA LEU A 133 25.79 24.25 -6.79
C LEU A 133 25.28 24.30 -8.24
N ASP A 134 25.19 23.12 -8.86
CA ASP A 134 24.60 22.94 -10.18
C ASP A 134 23.27 22.19 -10.05
N LEU A 135 22.20 22.83 -10.51
CA LEU A 135 20.84 22.28 -10.53
C LEU A 135 20.40 21.82 -11.93
N SER A 136 21.30 21.86 -12.91
CA SER A 136 21.01 21.50 -14.31
C SER A 136 20.38 20.11 -14.45
N ALA A 137 20.86 19.13 -13.68
CA ALA A 137 20.31 17.76 -13.68
C ALA A 137 18.84 17.73 -13.22
N ILE A 138 18.49 18.52 -12.19
CA ILE A 138 17.12 18.62 -11.67
C ILE A 138 16.23 19.38 -12.65
N LEU A 139 16.78 20.40 -13.31
CA LEU A 139 16.06 21.29 -14.23
C LEU A 139 15.99 20.76 -15.68
N LYS A 140 16.43 19.52 -15.93
CA LYS A 140 16.40 18.92 -17.26
C LYS A 140 14.95 18.57 -17.68
N PRO A 141 14.45 19.09 -18.81
CA PRO A 141 13.09 18.80 -19.28
C PRO A 141 12.89 17.33 -19.66
N ALA A 142 12.05 16.63 -18.92
CA ALA A 142 11.84 15.19 -19.11
C ALA A 142 11.23 14.86 -20.48
N TRP A 143 10.35 15.72 -21.01
CA TRP A 143 9.72 15.53 -22.33
C TRP A 143 10.72 15.52 -23.49
N GLN A 144 11.89 16.16 -23.33
CA GLN A 144 12.98 16.11 -24.32
C GLN A 144 13.78 14.81 -24.24
N MET A 145 13.75 14.11 -23.10
CA MET A 145 14.52 12.88 -22.90
C MET A 145 13.96 11.71 -23.71
N ARG A 146 12.64 11.71 -23.93
CA ARG A 146 11.96 10.74 -24.81
C ARG A 146 10.74 11.39 -25.48
N PRO A 147 10.90 11.91 -26.71
CA PRO A 147 9.78 12.50 -27.45
C PRO A 147 8.62 11.50 -27.59
N GLY A 148 7.40 11.97 -27.34
CA GLY A 148 6.17 11.16 -27.42
C GLY A 148 5.83 10.35 -26.15
N ALA A 149 6.73 10.24 -25.18
CA ALA A 149 6.41 9.64 -23.89
C ALA A 149 5.53 10.59 -23.05
N ALA A 150 4.58 10.04 -22.31
CA ALA A 150 3.73 10.81 -21.41
C ALA A 150 4.53 11.38 -20.22
N THR A 151 4.23 12.60 -19.80
CA THR A 151 4.89 13.27 -18.65
C THR A 151 4.08 13.20 -17.35
N TYR A 152 2.82 12.81 -17.43
CA TYR A 152 1.91 12.59 -16.30
C TYR A 152 1.12 11.30 -16.52
N ARG A 153 0.32 10.85 -15.54
CA ARG A 153 -0.46 9.62 -15.63
C ARG A 153 -1.58 9.78 -16.66
N VAL A 154 -1.61 8.92 -17.67
CA VAL A 154 -2.62 8.93 -18.75
C VAL A 154 -3.37 7.62 -18.90
N ARG A 155 -2.90 6.54 -18.27
CA ARG A 155 -3.55 5.22 -18.31
C ARG A 155 -3.43 4.50 -16.97
N GLN A 156 -4.39 3.62 -16.72
CA GLN A 156 -4.33 2.68 -15.59
C GLN A 156 -3.40 1.50 -15.92
N GLN A 157 -2.98 0.77 -14.89
CA GLN A 157 -2.23 -0.47 -15.05
C GLN A 157 -3.22 -1.64 -15.19
N ASP A 158 -2.93 -2.57 -16.10
CA ASP A 158 -3.62 -3.85 -16.17
C ASP A 158 -2.81 -4.92 -15.43
N HIS A 159 -3.31 -5.31 -14.26
CA HIS A 159 -2.70 -6.34 -13.41
C HIS A 159 -3.15 -7.75 -13.78
N LYS A 160 -3.98 -7.91 -14.81
CA LYS A 160 -4.54 -9.19 -15.27
C LYS A 160 -5.19 -9.99 -14.14
N LEU A 161 -5.92 -9.33 -13.24
CA LEU A 161 -6.55 -10.02 -12.11
C LEU A 161 -7.64 -11.01 -12.56
N TYR A 162 -8.17 -10.84 -13.76
CA TYR A 162 -9.21 -11.68 -14.36
C TYR A 162 -8.75 -13.10 -14.71
N ILE A 163 -7.44 -13.38 -14.83
CA ILE A 163 -6.93 -14.74 -15.12
C ILE A 163 -6.56 -15.54 -13.87
N ARG A 164 -6.73 -14.99 -12.67
CA ARG A 164 -6.28 -15.64 -11.43
C ARG A 164 -7.23 -16.79 -11.06
N LEU A 165 -6.65 -17.89 -10.56
CA LEU A 165 -7.40 -19.03 -10.03
C LEU A 165 -8.38 -18.63 -8.92
N ASP A 166 -8.06 -17.56 -8.19
CA ASP A 166 -8.93 -17.00 -7.14
C ASP A 166 -10.34 -16.61 -7.63
N ASN A 167 -10.50 -16.33 -8.94
CA ASN A 167 -11.83 -16.07 -9.51
C ASN A 167 -12.70 -17.34 -9.52
N LYS A 168 -12.11 -18.52 -9.74
CA LYS A 168 -12.80 -19.81 -9.59
C LYS A 168 -13.35 -19.97 -8.18
N PHE A 169 -12.55 -19.60 -7.17
CA PHE A 169 -12.98 -19.71 -5.78
C PHE A 169 -14.16 -18.79 -5.47
N ILE A 170 -14.19 -17.59 -6.05
CA ILE A 170 -15.31 -16.66 -5.89
C ILE A 170 -16.57 -17.22 -6.57
N ASP A 171 -16.44 -17.69 -7.81
CA ASP A 171 -17.57 -18.21 -8.58
C ASP A 171 -18.20 -19.44 -7.90
N GLU A 172 -17.39 -20.37 -7.41
CA GLU A 172 -17.88 -21.57 -6.71
C GLU A 172 -18.35 -21.28 -5.28
N ALA A 173 -17.85 -20.20 -4.65
CA ALA A 173 -18.30 -19.78 -3.33
C ALA A 173 -19.55 -18.90 -3.34
N GLU A 174 -20.16 -18.62 -4.50
CA GLU A 174 -21.36 -17.77 -4.59
C GLU A 174 -22.50 -18.22 -3.64
N PRO A 175 -22.80 -19.52 -3.44
CA PRO A 175 -23.79 -19.94 -2.45
C PRO A 175 -23.44 -19.54 -1.01
N ALA A 176 -22.16 -19.57 -0.66
CA ALA A 176 -21.67 -19.12 0.64
C ALA A 176 -21.72 -17.59 0.76
N LEU A 177 -21.32 -16.86 -0.28
CA LEU A 177 -21.31 -15.40 -0.30
C LEU A 177 -22.71 -14.78 -0.31
N ALA A 178 -23.69 -15.43 -0.96
CA ALA A 178 -25.05 -14.91 -1.05
C ALA A 178 -25.95 -15.35 0.10
N LYS A 179 -25.73 -16.56 0.65
CA LYS A 179 -26.67 -17.20 1.59
C LYS A 179 -26.01 -17.79 2.84
N GLY A 180 -24.68 -17.74 2.96
CA GLY A 180 -23.95 -18.38 4.07
C GLY A 180 -24.05 -19.91 4.06
N LEU A 181 -24.29 -20.52 2.90
CA LEU A 181 -24.36 -21.98 2.78
C LEU A 181 -22.96 -22.59 2.69
N PRO A 182 -22.73 -23.77 3.29
CA PRO A 182 -21.45 -24.44 3.20
C PRO A 182 -21.13 -24.86 1.77
N VAL A 183 -19.88 -24.64 1.34
CA VAL A 183 -19.35 -25.00 0.03
C VAL A 183 -18.00 -25.69 0.17
N HIS A 184 -17.75 -26.67 -0.71
CA HIS A 184 -16.46 -27.34 -0.84
C HIS A 184 -15.94 -27.16 -2.25
N ILE A 185 -14.67 -26.75 -2.36
CA ILE A 185 -14.02 -26.40 -3.62
C ILE A 185 -12.74 -27.22 -3.72
N GLU A 186 -12.54 -27.90 -4.84
CA GLU A 186 -11.32 -28.66 -5.11
C GLU A 186 -10.57 -28.08 -6.32
N CYS A 187 -9.24 -27.98 -6.23
CA CYS A 187 -8.42 -27.59 -7.38
C CYS A 187 -6.96 -28.05 -7.26
N ASP A 188 -6.31 -28.15 -8.41
CA ASP A 188 -4.85 -28.26 -8.48
C ASP A 188 -4.22 -26.86 -8.51
N VAL A 189 -3.06 -26.72 -7.87
CA VAL A 189 -2.32 -25.46 -7.76
C VAL A 189 -0.86 -25.65 -8.17
N VAL A 190 -0.30 -24.63 -8.81
CA VAL A 190 1.12 -24.56 -9.16
C VAL A 190 1.75 -23.29 -8.60
N ASN A 191 3.08 -23.26 -8.51
CA ASN A 191 3.78 -22.18 -7.79
C ASN A 191 3.56 -20.76 -8.37
N THR A 192 3.06 -20.65 -9.60
CA THR A 192 2.68 -19.38 -10.22
C THR A 192 1.36 -18.82 -9.67
N ASP A 193 0.55 -19.66 -9.03
CA ASP A 193 -0.70 -19.29 -8.38
C ASP A 193 -0.42 -18.63 -7.03
N ARG A 194 -0.46 -17.29 -7.03
CA ARG A 194 -0.09 -16.46 -5.89
C ARG A 194 -1.30 -15.81 -5.22
N ALA A 195 -1.18 -15.58 -3.92
CA ALA A 195 -2.21 -14.95 -3.09
C ALA A 195 -3.59 -15.63 -3.22
N LEU A 196 -3.56 -16.96 -3.24
CA LEU A 196 -4.76 -17.82 -3.26
C LEU A 196 -5.58 -17.62 -1.99
N GLY A 197 -6.89 -17.44 -2.14
CA GLY A 197 -7.84 -17.15 -1.09
C GLY A 197 -8.00 -15.67 -0.76
N THR A 198 -7.09 -14.78 -1.19
CA THR A 198 -7.08 -13.38 -0.73
C THR A 198 -8.24 -12.54 -1.29
N THR A 199 -8.58 -12.69 -2.57
CA THR A 199 -9.69 -11.93 -3.19
C THR A 199 -11.04 -12.48 -2.71
N LEU A 200 -11.13 -13.79 -2.51
CA LEU A 200 -12.29 -14.40 -1.86
C LEU A 200 -12.46 -13.87 -0.43
N SER A 201 -11.37 -13.81 0.32
CA SER A 201 -11.36 -13.21 1.66
C SER A 201 -11.87 -11.77 1.66
N TYR A 202 -11.41 -10.95 0.70
CA TYR A 202 -11.95 -9.60 0.50
C TYR A 202 -13.47 -9.58 0.29
N LYS A 203 -14.02 -10.52 -0.50
CA LYS A 203 -15.47 -10.62 -0.72
C LYS A 203 -16.21 -10.94 0.58
N VAL A 204 -15.70 -11.90 1.37
CA VAL A 204 -16.25 -12.25 2.68
C VAL A 204 -16.19 -11.04 3.61
N SER A 205 -15.03 -10.41 3.80
CA SER A 205 -14.90 -9.24 4.68
C SER A 205 -15.76 -8.06 4.23
N LYS A 206 -15.94 -7.85 2.92
CA LYS A 206 -16.79 -6.76 2.41
C LYS A 206 -18.28 -7.00 2.68
N LEU A 207 -18.73 -8.26 2.65
CA LEU A 207 -20.13 -8.62 2.85
C LEU A 207 -20.48 -8.83 4.33
N TYR A 208 -19.57 -9.40 5.11
CA TYR A 208 -19.81 -9.88 6.47
C TYR A 208 -18.97 -9.16 7.55
N GLY A 209 -18.10 -8.22 7.17
CA GLY A 209 -17.29 -7.46 8.11
C GLY A 209 -16.27 -8.32 8.87
N GLU A 210 -15.97 -7.92 10.11
CA GLU A 210 -15.00 -8.61 10.98
C GLU A 210 -15.51 -9.97 11.47
N GLU A 211 -16.82 -10.15 11.63
CA GLU A 211 -17.41 -11.42 12.08
C GLU A 211 -17.21 -12.54 11.03
N GLY A 212 -17.23 -12.18 9.75
CA GLY A 212 -17.05 -13.12 8.65
C GLY A 212 -18.17 -14.15 8.54
N LEU A 213 -17.86 -15.32 8.00
CA LEU A 213 -18.78 -16.44 7.88
C LEU A 213 -18.61 -17.41 9.06
N PRO A 214 -19.63 -18.25 9.35
CA PRO A 214 -19.45 -19.38 10.27
C PRO A 214 -18.27 -20.24 9.87
N LYS A 215 -17.61 -20.86 10.86
CA LYS A 215 -16.43 -21.70 10.65
C LYS A 215 -16.69 -22.78 9.57
N ASP A 216 -15.70 -22.99 8.70
CA ASP A 216 -15.72 -24.00 7.63
C ASP A 216 -16.86 -23.82 6.61
N THR A 217 -17.47 -22.63 6.51
CA THR A 217 -18.50 -22.36 5.48
C THR A 217 -17.92 -22.46 4.07
N ILE A 218 -16.70 -21.99 3.85
CA ILE A 218 -16.00 -22.16 2.57
C ILE A 218 -14.77 -23.02 2.83
N HIS A 219 -14.78 -24.25 2.32
CA HIS A 219 -13.64 -25.15 2.46
C HIS A 219 -12.99 -25.42 1.11
N ILE A 220 -11.75 -24.96 0.92
CA ILE A 220 -10.99 -25.10 -0.32
C ILE A 220 -9.88 -26.12 -0.11
N LEU A 221 -9.98 -27.25 -0.81
CA LEU A 221 -8.96 -28.28 -0.87
C LEU A 221 -8.11 -28.11 -2.13
N MET A 222 -6.80 -27.97 -1.93
CA MET A 222 -5.82 -27.73 -2.98
C MET A 222 -4.79 -28.84 -3.04
N ARG A 223 -4.30 -29.14 -4.25
CA ARG A 223 -3.27 -30.15 -4.51
C ARG A 223 -2.13 -29.57 -5.33
N GLY A 224 -0.90 -29.77 -4.86
CA GLY A 224 0.30 -29.30 -5.57
C GLY A 224 1.13 -28.30 -4.78
N SER A 225 1.82 -27.38 -5.47
CA SER A 225 2.73 -26.42 -4.83
C SER A 225 2.15 -25.02 -4.94
N ALA A 226 1.76 -24.41 -3.82
CA ALA A 226 1.19 -23.07 -3.82
C ALA A 226 2.28 -21.99 -3.93
N GLY A 227 1.99 -20.94 -4.71
CA GLY A 227 2.84 -19.77 -4.81
C GLY A 227 2.86 -18.92 -3.54
N GLN A 228 3.58 -17.80 -3.61
CA GLN A 228 3.72 -16.88 -2.49
C GLN A 228 2.37 -16.36 -1.98
N SER A 229 2.30 -16.11 -0.67
CA SER A 229 1.15 -15.49 0.02
C SER A 229 -0.13 -16.34 0.02
N LEU A 230 -0.01 -17.67 0.01
CA LEU A 230 -1.15 -18.57 0.22
C LEU A 230 -1.96 -18.16 1.46
N GLY A 231 -3.26 -17.94 1.32
CA GLY A 231 -4.14 -17.58 2.43
C GLY A 231 -3.81 -16.23 3.07
N ALA A 232 -3.19 -15.30 2.33
CA ALA A 232 -2.94 -13.97 2.87
C ALA A 232 -4.26 -13.25 3.19
N PHE A 233 -4.34 -12.69 4.40
CA PHE A 233 -5.50 -11.98 4.94
C PHE A 233 -6.78 -12.83 4.98
N LEU A 234 -6.69 -14.14 5.21
CA LEU A 234 -7.83 -15.04 5.20
C LEU A 234 -8.84 -14.72 6.32
N ALA A 235 -10.08 -14.43 5.93
CA ALA A 235 -11.19 -14.04 6.80
C ALA A 235 -11.84 -15.23 7.51
N PRO A 236 -12.61 -14.99 8.60
CA PRO A 236 -13.35 -16.05 9.28
C PRO A 236 -14.32 -16.78 8.36
N GLY A 237 -14.42 -18.10 8.57
CA GLY A 237 -15.29 -18.99 7.80
C GLY A 237 -14.70 -19.55 6.51
N ILE A 238 -13.50 -19.10 6.12
CA ILE A 238 -12.72 -19.71 5.03
C ILE A 238 -11.67 -20.65 5.63
N THR A 239 -11.69 -21.89 5.15
CA THR A 239 -10.68 -22.91 5.43
C THR A 239 -9.98 -23.27 4.14
N ILE A 240 -8.66 -23.18 4.16
CA ILE A 240 -7.78 -23.60 3.08
C ILE A 240 -7.01 -24.82 3.55
N GLU A 241 -7.16 -25.92 2.82
CA GLU A 241 -6.45 -27.17 3.00
C GLU A 241 -5.57 -27.41 1.78
N LEU A 242 -4.27 -27.61 1.98
CA LEU A 242 -3.29 -27.86 0.92
C LEU A 242 -2.58 -29.19 1.17
N GLU A 243 -2.84 -30.14 0.28
CA GLU A 243 -2.06 -31.36 0.16
C GLU A 243 -0.89 -31.10 -0.82
N GLY A 244 0.30 -30.87 -0.27
CA GLY A 244 1.47 -30.41 -1.01
C GLY A 244 2.41 -29.52 -0.20
N ASP A 245 2.97 -28.51 -0.85
CA ASP A 245 3.91 -27.54 -0.26
C ASP A 245 3.55 -26.10 -0.66
N ALA A 246 4.09 -25.11 0.04
CA ALA A 246 3.87 -23.71 -0.29
C ALA A 246 5.13 -22.85 -0.16
N ASN A 247 5.21 -21.81 -0.98
CA ASN A 247 6.28 -20.83 -0.94
C ASN A 247 6.14 -19.85 0.25
N ASP A 248 6.89 -18.75 0.24
CA ASP A 248 6.91 -17.76 1.33
C ASP A 248 5.54 -17.13 1.62
N TYR A 249 5.40 -16.59 2.82
CA TYR A 249 4.28 -15.75 3.28
C TYR A 249 2.94 -16.48 3.44
N VAL A 250 2.95 -17.80 3.69
CA VAL A 250 1.73 -18.55 4.03
C VAL A 250 1.04 -17.89 5.23
N GLY A 251 -0.24 -17.55 5.08
CA GLY A 251 -1.03 -16.87 6.10
C GLY A 251 -0.53 -15.48 6.46
N LYS A 252 0.15 -14.75 5.56
CA LYS A 252 0.50 -13.35 5.78
C LYS A 252 -0.73 -12.55 6.18
N GLY A 253 -0.69 -11.90 7.35
CA GLY A 253 -1.81 -11.15 7.90
C GLY A 253 -3.06 -11.99 8.13
N LEU A 254 -2.92 -13.29 8.46
CA LEU A 254 -4.05 -14.17 8.77
C LEU A 254 -5.00 -13.48 9.77
N SER A 255 -6.30 -13.47 9.44
CA SER A 255 -7.31 -12.62 10.08
C SER A 255 -8.59 -13.41 10.39
N GLY A 256 -8.44 -14.64 10.91
CA GLY A 256 -9.54 -15.46 11.43
C GLY A 256 -9.87 -16.70 10.60
N GLY A 257 -9.32 -16.82 9.39
CA GLY A 257 -9.42 -18.03 8.58
C GLY A 257 -8.58 -19.19 9.13
N ARG A 258 -8.75 -20.37 8.51
CA ARG A 258 -8.01 -21.59 8.85
C ARG A 258 -7.14 -22.05 7.69
N LEU A 259 -5.88 -22.34 7.97
CA LEU A 259 -4.89 -22.85 7.01
C LEU A 259 -4.40 -24.21 7.45
N ILE A 260 -4.36 -25.17 6.54
CA ILE A 260 -3.89 -26.52 6.77
C ILE A 260 -2.95 -26.87 5.62
N VAL A 261 -1.71 -27.26 5.92
CA VAL A 261 -0.72 -27.66 4.91
C VAL A 261 -0.05 -28.97 5.34
N TYR A 262 -0.07 -29.97 4.49
CA TYR A 262 0.53 -31.28 4.76
C TYR A 262 1.02 -31.96 3.47
N PRO A 263 2.03 -32.83 3.55
CA PRO A 263 2.59 -33.46 2.35
C PRO A 263 1.60 -34.45 1.73
N PRO A 264 1.69 -34.73 0.41
CA PRO A 264 0.84 -35.71 -0.24
C PRO A 264 0.82 -37.06 0.47
N LYS A 265 -0.33 -37.73 0.52
CA LYS A 265 -0.50 -39.01 1.26
C LYS A 265 0.46 -40.11 0.82
N GLU A 266 0.91 -40.06 -0.43
CA GLU A 266 1.86 -40.99 -1.03
C GLU A 266 3.33 -40.68 -0.71
N SER A 267 3.61 -39.58 0.00
CA SER A 267 4.96 -39.19 0.40
C SER A 267 5.59 -40.21 1.35
N THR A 268 6.79 -40.69 1.02
CA THR A 268 7.52 -41.68 1.82
C THR A 268 8.50 -41.07 2.81
N PHE A 269 8.74 -39.75 2.76
CA PHE A 269 9.64 -39.03 3.65
C PHE A 269 8.96 -38.65 4.98
N LYS A 270 9.76 -38.41 6.02
CA LYS A 270 9.24 -37.91 7.30
C LYS A 270 8.98 -36.42 7.23
N ALA A 271 7.73 -36.02 7.41
CA ALA A 271 7.31 -34.63 7.26
C ALA A 271 8.05 -33.68 8.23
N GLU A 272 8.24 -34.08 9.48
CA GLU A 272 8.92 -33.30 10.52
C GLU A 272 10.41 -33.04 10.28
N GLU A 273 11.03 -33.71 9.30
CA GLU A 273 12.42 -33.51 8.90
C GLU A 273 12.56 -32.68 7.60
N ASN A 274 11.44 -32.25 7.00
CA ASN A 274 11.42 -31.62 5.67
C ASN A 274 10.67 -30.28 5.67
N ILE A 275 11.14 -29.34 4.85
CA ILE A 275 10.50 -28.04 4.66
C ILE A 275 9.22 -28.21 3.85
N ILE A 276 8.13 -27.63 4.34
CA ILE A 276 6.82 -27.66 3.66
C ILE A 276 6.27 -26.26 3.36
N ILE A 277 6.68 -25.25 4.14
CA ILE A 277 6.33 -23.85 3.90
C ILE A 277 7.57 -22.95 3.95
N GLY A 278 7.56 -21.91 3.11
CA GLY A 278 8.65 -20.94 2.99
C GLY A 278 8.80 -19.97 4.18
N ASN A 279 9.44 -18.85 3.91
CA ASN A 279 9.82 -17.85 4.91
C ASN A 279 8.66 -16.92 5.27
N VAL A 280 8.76 -16.27 6.43
CA VAL A 280 7.91 -15.14 6.83
C VAL A 280 6.41 -15.49 6.84
N CYS A 281 6.11 -16.76 7.13
CA CYS A 281 4.74 -17.24 7.30
C CYS A 281 4.11 -16.59 8.54
N LEU A 282 2.80 -16.32 8.47
CA LEU A 282 2.01 -15.67 9.51
C LEU A 282 2.48 -14.25 9.86
N TYR A 283 3.12 -13.56 8.91
CA TYR A 283 3.60 -12.20 9.11
C TYR A 283 2.47 -11.24 9.47
N GLY A 284 2.52 -10.71 10.70
CA GLY A 284 1.53 -9.73 11.16
C GLY A 284 0.12 -10.31 11.30
N ALA A 285 -0.03 -11.63 11.46
CA ALA A 285 -1.32 -12.26 11.70
C ALA A 285 -1.98 -11.70 12.97
N THR A 286 -3.30 -11.54 12.95
CA THR A 286 -4.10 -10.97 14.05
C THR A 286 -5.02 -11.98 14.71
N SER A 287 -5.49 -12.98 13.96
CA SER A 287 -6.33 -14.07 14.45
C SER A 287 -6.35 -15.23 13.45
N GLY A 288 -6.92 -16.37 13.83
CA GLY A 288 -7.06 -17.54 12.95
C GLY A 288 -6.12 -18.69 13.34
N GLN A 289 -6.20 -19.78 12.59
CA GLN A 289 -5.49 -21.02 12.91
C GLN A 289 -4.69 -21.52 11.71
N ALA A 290 -3.43 -21.89 11.91
CA ALA A 290 -2.61 -22.60 10.94
C ALA A 290 -2.24 -23.98 11.48
N PHE A 291 -2.24 -24.99 10.62
CA PHE A 291 -1.85 -26.35 10.96
C PHE A 291 -0.87 -26.84 9.91
N ILE A 292 0.41 -26.96 10.27
CA ILE A 292 1.49 -27.22 9.33
C ILE A 292 2.15 -28.56 9.67
N ARG A 293 2.08 -29.53 8.76
CA ARG A 293 2.75 -30.83 8.91
C ARG A 293 4.10 -30.82 8.21
N GLY A 294 5.08 -30.15 8.82
CA GLY A 294 6.47 -30.10 8.36
C GLY A 294 7.23 -28.91 8.94
N ILE A 295 8.41 -28.62 8.39
CA ILE A 295 9.26 -27.49 8.82
C ILE A 295 8.85 -26.23 8.06
N ALA A 296 8.70 -25.13 8.81
CA ALA A 296 8.64 -23.78 8.25
C ALA A 296 10.05 -23.20 8.15
N ALA A 297 10.32 -22.42 7.09
CA ALA A 297 11.61 -21.75 6.94
C ALA A 297 11.73 -20.48 7.84
N GLU A 298 12.58 -19.54 7.46
CA GLU A 298 13.02 -18.44 8.32
C GLU A 298 11.87 -17.48 8.71
N ARG A 299 11.98 -16.90 9.91
CA ARG A 299 11.07 -15.86 10.44
C ARG A 299 9.60 -16.30 10.51
N PHE A 300 9.35 -17.56 10.84
CA PHE A 300 8.01 -18.06 11.14
C PHE A 300 7.34 -17.22 12.24
N ALA A 301 6.06 -16.88 12.04
CA ALA A 301 5.24 -16.09 12.98
C ALA A 301 5.80 -14.71 13.36
N VAL A 302 6.62 -14.09 12.48
CA VAL A 302 7.17 -12.76 12.74
C VAL A 302 6.03 -11.72 12.87
N ARG A 303 6.01 -10.99 13.99
CA ARG A 303 4.94 -10.04 14.36
C ARG A 303 3.54 -10.65 14.49
N ASN A 304 3.43 -11.95 14.74
CA ASN A 304 2.15 -12.55 15.10
C ASN A 304 1.55 -11.84 16.34
N SER A 305 0.30 -11.41 16.20
CA SER A 305 -0.45 -10.64 17.19
C SER A 305 -1.75 -11.34 17.61
N GLY A 306 -1.99 -12.59 17.21
CA GLY A 306 -3.13 -13.37 17.72
C GLY A 306 -3.55 -14.62 16.94
N ALA A 307 -2.78 -15.10 15.97
CA ALA A 307 -3.04 -16.38 15.32
C ALA A 307 -2.38 -17.55 16.07
N ASP A 308 -3.03 -18.71 16.06
CA ASP A 308 -2.49 -19.98 16.57
C ASP A 308 -1.91 -20.80 15.42
N ALA A 309 -0.75 -21.43 15.62
CA ALA A 309 -0.05 -22.19 14.58
C ALA A 309 0.76 -23.36 15.12
#